data_AF-A0A2G8LLI7-F1
#
_entry.id   AF-A0A2G8LLI7-F1
#
_cell.length_a   1.000
_cell.length_b   1.000
_cell.length_c   1.000
_cell.angle_alpha   90.00
_cell.angle_beta   90.00
_cell.angle_gamma   90.00
#
_symmetry.space_group_name_H-M   'P 1'
#
loop_
_entity.id
_entity.type
_entity.pdbx_description
1 polymer ?
#
loop_
_entity_poly.entity_id
_entity_poly.type
_entity_poly.pdbx_seq_one_letter_code
_entity_poly.pdbx_strand_id
1 'polypeptide(L)'
;MARLIADGSSASGYGGGGSGGAIALNITHLTGHGIAQTNGGAGTSSYGGGGSGGRIAVYVTESTKYEGSFQAIGGSGYGSGLTPHGGPGSVYFHESRFGYPYHKLFIDNVDRSWDHYFTIDEPGERSEYFDEIHLTSSASLHLPNDGVPRQLTINKLYGDKTGLITVHGNQQYTIDHRENSKTTLKAPVNFKLEKNSTAFIATTFDIIGSGVPAFDWNGRLVGVQNLRIAPGREVLIRESAHTALIVDDNYEYIDVPGEFRFVHLEFGALTNVAFPPPLGVRFKVGFLDMKWGSQLTAEYFEIYSSDLHLEPIALWKCPGEDSQMGDLVRLL
;
A
#
# COMPACT_ATOMS: atom_id res chain seq x y z
N MET A 1 0.31 -7.34 35.87
CA MET A 1 -0.11 -6.67 34.61
C MET A 1 -1.28 -7.46 34.04
N ALA A 2 -2.36 -6.78 33.64
CA ALA A 2 -3.54 -7.45 33.07
C ALA A 2 -3.19 -8.07 31.70
N ARG A 3 -3.68 -9.28 31.43
CA ARG A 3 -3.43 -10.03 30.20
C ARG A 3 -4.74 -10.65 29.70
N LEU A 4 -5.13 -10.32 28.47
CA LEU A 4 -6.20 -10.99 27.73
C LEU A 4 -5.53 -11.75 26.59
N ILE A 5 -5.56 -13.08 26.64
CA ILE A 5 -4.76 -13.90 25.71
C ILE A 5 -5.65 -14.95 25.07
N ALA A 6 -5.62 -14.98 23.74
CA ALA A 6 -6.10 -16.09 22.93
C ALA A 6 -5.03 -16.45 21.89
N ASP A 7 -3.80 -16.69 22.35
CA ASP A 7 -2.70 -17.12 21.48
C ASP A 7 -2.87 -18.57 21.02
N GLY A 8 -2.35 -18.87 19.84
CA GLY A 8 -2.15 -20.24 19.38
C GLY A 8 -0.97 -20.90 20.09
N SER A 9 -1.09 -22.19 20.38
CA SER A 9 0.00 -22.97 20.98
C SER A 9 1.14 -23.17 20.00
N SER A 10 2.38 -22.98 20.43
CA SER A 10 3.55 -23.44 19.66
C SER A 10 3.51 -24.96 19.49
N ALA A 11 4.02 -25.43 18.36
CA ALA A 11 4.08 -26.85 18.06
C ALA A 11 4.98 -27.61 19.04
N SER A 12 4.75 -28.93 19.14
CA SER A 12 5.70 -29.88 19.71
C SER A 12 6.01 -30.94 18.66
N GLY A 13 7.29 -31.23 18.41
CA GLY A 13 7.71 -32.20 17.39
C GLY A 13 7.52 -31.65 15.98
N TYR A 14 6.91 -32.46 15.09
CA TYR A 14 6.82 -32.19 13.65
C TYR A 14 5.60 -31.36 13.20
N GLY A 15 4.78 -30.86 14.13
CA GLY A 15 3.58 -30.07 13.83
C GLY A 15 3.85 -28.60 13.49
N GLY A 16 2.87 -27.93 12.90
CA GLY A 16 2.84 -26.47 12.76
C GLY A 16 2.28 -25.77 14.02
N GLY A 17 2.58 -24.48 14.18
CA GLY A 17 2.03 -23.69 15.27
C GLY A 17 0.53 -23.46 15.14
N GLY A 18 -0.19 -23.44 16.26
CA GLY A 18 -1.62 -23.14 16.30
C GLY A 18 -1.92 -21.69 15.91
N SER A 19 -3.09 -21.43 15.31
CA SER A 19 -3.53 -20.07 14.98
C SER A 19 -3.90 -19.28 16.25
N GLY A 20 -3.68 -17.97 16.23
CA GLY A 20 -4.28 -17.05 17.19
C GLY A 20 -5.80 -17.09 17.11
N GLY A 21 -6.46 -16.97 18.25
CA GLY A 21 -7.92 -16.93 18.38
C GLY A 21 -8.49 -15.53 18.14
N ALA A 22 -9.58 -15.22 18.83
CA ALA A 22 -10.23 -13.91 18.74
C ALA A 22 -10.53 -13.33 20.12
N ILE A 23 -10.37 -12.01 20.24
CA ILE A 23 -10.81 -11.24 21.40
C ILE A 23 -11.80 -10.19 20.90
N ALA A 24 -13.02 -10.21 21.42
CA ALA A 24 -14.03 -9.20 21.15
C ALA A 24 -14.38 -8.46 22.44
N LEU A 25 -14.18 -7.15 22.45
CA LEU A 25 -14.48 -6.28 23.58
C LEU A 25 -15.61 -5.33 23.18
N ASN A 26 -16.73 -5.37 23.89
CA ASN A 26 -17.82 -4.42 23.75
C ASN A 26 -18.01 -3.68 25.07
N ILE A 27 -17.48 -2.45 25.15
CA ILE A 27 -17.24 -1.76 26.41
C ILE A 27 -17.64 -0.28 26.27
N THR A 28 -18.14 0.32 27.34
CA THR A 28 -18.44 1.76 27.37
C THR A 28 -17.19 2.63 27.56
N HIS A 29 -16.36 2.24 28.52
CA HIS A 29 -15.13 2.93 28.90
C HIS A 29 -13.96 1.94 28.92
N LEU A 30 -12.94 2.15 28.10
CA LEU A 30 -11.72 1.34 28.14
C LEU A 30 -10.56 2.14 28.72
N THR A 31 -10.08 1.74 29.90
CA THR A 31 -9.01 2.43 30.65
C THR A 31 -8.02 1.43 31.26
N GLY A 32 -6.79 1.87 31.51
CA GLY A 32 -5.78 1.11 32.24
C GLY A 32 -4.61 0.65 31.36
N HIS A 33 -3.86 -0.33 31.87
CA HIS A 33 -2.65 -0.86 31.23
C HIS A 33 -2.68 -2.39 31.22
N GLY A 34 -2.14 -2.98 30.16
CA GLY A 34 -2.09 -4.43 29.99
C GLY A 34 -1.77 -4.79 28.55
N ILE A 35 -1.93 -6.07 28.24
CA ILE A 35 -1.80 -6.57 26.87
C ILE A 35 -3.02 -7.41 26.50
N ALA A 36 -3.58 -7.14 25.33
CA ALA A 36 -4.51 -8.03 24.64
C ALA A 36 -3.80 -8.67 23.46
N GLN A 37 -3.74 -10.00 23.43
CA GLN A 37 -2.87 -10.75 22.52
C GLN A 37 -3.62 -11.92 21.86
N THR A 38 -3.49 -12.03 20.54
CA THR A 38 -3.98 -13.15 19.75
C THR A 38 -2.92 -13.58 18.74
N ASN A 39 -1.73 -13.95 19.21
CA ASN A 39 -0.62 -14.30 18.36
C ASN A 39 -0.70 -15.75 17.89
N GLY A 40 -0.18 -16.04 16.71
CA GLY A 40 0.03 -17.41 16.26
C GLY A 40 1.18 -18.10 16.99
N GLY A 41 1.04 -19.41 17.19
CA GLY A 41 2.08 -20.26 17.77
C GLY A 41 3.25 -20.47 16.82
N ALA A 42 4.45 -20.71 17.36
CA ALA A 42 5.64 -20.99 16.54
C ALA A 42 5.67 -22.45 16.05
N GLY A 43 6.18 -22.65 14.84
CA GLY A 43 6.60 -23.96 14.36
C GLY A 43 7.97 -24.35 14.94
N THR A 44 8.13 -25.61 15.35
CA THR A 44 9.33 -26.06 16.09
C THR A 44 10.19 -27.08 15.35
N SER A 45 9.85 -27.42 14.11
CA SER A 45 10.62 -28.36 13.28
C SER A 45 10.69 -27.89 11.84
N SER A 46 11.63 -28.44 11.07
CA SER A 46 11.81 -28.16 9.64
C SER A 46 10.61 -28.45 8.74
N TYR A 47 9.51 -28.97 9.29
CA TYR A 47 8.25 -29.25 8.59
C TYR A 47 7.07 -28.42 9.13
N GLY A 48 7.24 -27.71 10.25
CA GLY A 48 6.19 -26.95 10.92
C GLY A 48 6.27 -25.46 10.63
N GLY A 49 5.29 -24.93 9.91
CA GLY A 49 5.10 -23.48 9.75
C GLY A 49 4.55 -22.80 11.01
N GLY A 50 4.62 -21.48 11.06
CA GLY A 50 3.99 -20.68 12.10
C GLY A 50 2.48 -20.59 11.93
N GLY A 51 1.73 -20.55 13.05
CA GLY A 51 0.28 -20.32 13.01
C GLY A 51 -0.02 -18.86 12.68
N SER A 52 -1.16 -18.57 12.04
CA SER A 52 -1.55 -17.18 11.73
C SER A 52 -1.85 -16.36 13.00
N GLY A 53 -1.74 -15.04 12.89
CA GLY A 53 -2.28 -14.13 13.89
C GLY A 53 -3.80 -14.21 13.94
N GLY A 54 -4.35 -13.85 15.10
CA GLY A 54 -5.79 -13.82 15.36
C GLY A 54 -6.42 -12.46 15.10
N ARG A 55 -7.57 -12.20 15.71
CA ARG A 55 -8.29 -10.93 15.58
C ARG A 55 -8.64 -10.34 16.94
N ILE A 56 -8.38 -9.05 17.11
CA ILE A 56 -8.87 -8.29 18.26
C ILE A 56 -9.83 -7.21 17.76
N ALA A 57 -11.08 -7.25 18.19
CA ALA A 57 -12.07 -6.22 17.86
C ALA A 57 -12.49 -5.50 19.14
N VAL A 58 -12.35 -4.18 19.14
CA VAL A 58 -12.66 -3.32 20.29
C VAL A 58 -13.73 -2.32 19.90
N TYR A 59 -14.92 -2.48 20.46
CA TYR A 59 -16.05 -1.57 20.32
C TYR A 59 -16.16 -0.73 21.59
N VAL A 60 -15.89 0.57 21.46
CA VAL A 60 -15.93 1.55 22.55
C VAL A 60 -16.97 2.63 22.26
N THR A 61 -17.95 2.77 23.15
CA THR A 61 -19.05 3.73 22.94
C THR A 61 -18.78 5.14 23.46
N GLU A 62 -18.05 5.32 24.58
CA GLU A 62 -17.85 6.66 25.16
C GLU A 62 -16.39 7.13 25.20
N SER A 63 -15.47 6.34 25.77
CA SER A 63 -14.07 6.78 25.85
C SER A 63 -13.04 5.67 25.88
N THR A 64 -11.95 5.89 25.14
CA THR A 64 -10.74 5.07 25.14
C THR A 64 -9.59 5.87 25.77
N LYS A 65 -9.17 5.51 26.97
CA LYS A 65 -7.94 5.99 27.64
C LYS A 65 -7.06 4.83 28.05
N TYR A 66 -7.02 3.81 27.21
CA TYR A 66 -6.22 2.62 27.43
C TYR A 66 -4.80 2.87 26.95
N GLU A 67 -3.84 2.67 27.84
CA GLU A 67 -2.41 2.85 27.59
C GLU A 67 -1.66 1.50 27.59
N GLY A 68 -2.40 0.41 27.42
CA GLY A 68 -1.82 -0.91 27.15
C GLY A 68 -1.62 -1.16 25.65
N SER A 69 -1.18 -2.37 25.32
CA SER A 69 -0.92 -2.80 23.94
C SER A 69 -1.92 -3.83 23.44
N PHE A 70 -2.10 -3.85 22.13
CA PHE A 70 -2.85 -4.87 21.39
C PHE A 70 -1.90 -5.51 20.39
N GLN A 71 -1.91 -6.83 20.30
CA GLN A 71 -1.02 -7.54 19.38
C GLN A 71 -1.72 -8.75 18.78
N ALA A 72 -1.68 -8.81 17.45
CA ALA A 72 -2.23 -9.91 16.67
C ALA A 72 -1.25 -10.23 15.54
N ILE A 73 -0.14 -10.90 15.86
CA ILE A 73 0.91 -11.23 14.89
C ILE A 73 0.94 -12.73 14.61
N GLY A 74 1.37 -13.14 13.41
CA GLY A 74 1.58 -14.57 13.15
C GLY A 74 2.72 -15.15 13.97
N GLY A 75 2.75 -16.47 14.12
CA GLY A 75 3.86 -17.22 14.70
C GLY A 75 5.02 -17.38 13.72
N SER A 76 6.21 -17.61 14.26
CA SER A 76 7.40 -17.84 13.42
C SER A 76 7.43 -19.28 12.88
N GLY A 77 7.82 -19.45 11.62
CA GLY A 77 8.25 -20.74 11.10
C GLY A 77 9.57 -21.17 11.76
N TYR A 78 9.86 -22.47 11.70
CA TYR A 78 11.12 -23.03 12.15
C TYR A 78 12.27 -22.71 11.19
N GLY A 79 13.40 -22.30 11.77
CA GLY A 79 14.61 -21.91 11.03
C GLY A 79 14.38 -20.65 10.21
N SER A 80 15.43 -19.86 9.99
CA SER A 80 15.38 -18.63 9.19
C SER A 80 15.13 -18.95 7.70
N GLY A 81 13.89 -19.30 7.34
CA GLY A 81 13.44 -19.52 5.97
C GLY A 81 13.21 -20.98 5.53
N LEU A 82 13.26 -21.98 6.41
CA LEU A 82 12.98 -23.39 6.03
C LEU A 82 11.49 -23.70 5.97
N THR A 83 10.67 -22.95 6.71
CA THR A 83 9.21 -23.13 6.76
C THR A 83 8.53 -21.75 6.77
N PRO A 84 7.30 -21.64 6.23
CA PRO A 84 6.59 -20.37 6.17
C PRO A 84 6.22 -19.87 7.57
N HIS A 85 6.31 -18.56 7.77
CA HIS A 85 5.74 -17.92 8.95
C HIS A 85 4.22 -17.88 8.85
N GLY A 86 3.53 -17.67 9.96
CA GLY A 86 2.12 -17.35 9.94
C GLY A 86 1.87 -15.92 9.44
N GLY A 87 0.76 -15.73 8.73
CA GLY A 87 0.31 -14.40 8.32
C GLY A 87 -0.09 -13.51 9.50
N PRO A 88 -0.12 -12.19 9.30
CA PRO A 88 -0.48 -11.24 10.33
C PRO A 88 -1.96 -11.38 10.71
N GLY A 89 -2.27 -11.03 11.96
CA GLY A 89 -3.64 -10.84 12.43
C GLY A 89 -4.06 -9.37 12.32
N SER A 90 -5.17 -9.02 12.96
CA SER A 90 -5.65 -7.63 13.00
C SER A 90 -6.07 -7.18 14.38
N VAL A 91 -5.91 -5.87 14.60
CA VAL A 91 -6.55 -5.15 15.70
C VAL A 91 -7.46 -4.10 15.10
N TYR A 92 -8.75 -4.20 15.37
CA TYR A 92 -9.78 -3.29 14.90
C TYR A 92 -10.39 -2.51 16.06
N PHE A 93 -10.53 -1.20 15.88
CA PHE A 93 -11.24 -0.33 16.80
C PHE A 93 -12.45 0.30 16.12
N HIS A 94 -13.58 0.25 16.82
CA HIS A 94 -14.76 1.03 16.56
C HIS A 94 -14.97 1.96 17.76
N GLU A 95 -14.72 3.25 17.57
CA GLU A 95 -14.88 4.27 18.61
C GLU A 95 -15.98 5.27 18.22
N SER A 96 -16.61 5.92 19.21
CA SER A 96 -17.38 7.14 18.95
C SER A 96 -16.48 8.37 19.17
N ARG A 97 -16.28 9.19 18.13
CA ARG A 97 -15.58 10.48 18.23
C ARG A 97 -16.56 11.60 17.91
N PHE A 98 -16.85 12.44 18.90
CA PHE A 98 -17.81 13.55 18.77
C PHE A 98 -19.19 13.11 18.24
N GLY A 99 -19.62 11.89 18.59
CA GLY A 99 -20.91 11.34 18.15
C GLY A 99 -20.89 10.62 16.80
N TYR A 100 -19.76 10.56 16.10
CA TYR A 100 -19.61 9.84 14.84
C TYR A 100 -18.77 8.57 15.02
N PRO A 101 -19.09 7.47 14.32
CA PRO A 101 -18.27 6.27 14.34
C PRO A 101 -16.89 6.57 13.75
N TYR A 102 -15.86 5.96 14.34
CA TYR A 102 -14.48 6.12 13.93
C TYR A 102 -13.78 4.77 13.91
N HIS A 103 -13.34 4.35 12.73
CA HIS A 103 -12.85 3.01 12.45
C HIS A 103 -11.33 3.01 12.27
N LYS A 104 -10.62 2.21 13.08
CA LYS A 104 -9.17 2.02 12.91
C LYS A 104 -8.82 0.56 12.73
N LEU A 105 -7.89 0.29 11.82
CA LEU A 105 -7.32 -1.02 11.60
C LEU A 105 -5.81 -0.97 11.77
N PHE A 106 -5.26 -1.88 12.56
CA PHE A 106 -3.82 -2.05 12.77
C PHE A 106 -3.40 -3.44 12.32
N ILE A 107 -2.37 -3.49 11.48
CA ILE A 107 -1.78 -4.73 10.97
C ILE A 107 -0.26 -4.62 11.11
N ASP A 108 0.32 -5.62 11.76
CA ASP A 108 1.76 -5.75 12.00
C ASP A 108 2.18 -7.14 11.54
N ASN A 109 3.16 -7.19 10.64
CA ASN A 109 3.67 -8.44 10.07
C ASN A 109 5.09 -8.78 10.55
N VAL A 110 5.61 -8.08 11.56
CA VAL A 110 6.91 -8.34 12.22
C VAL A 110 8.05 -8.59 11.23
N ASP A 111 8.13 -7.73 10.22
CA ASP A 111 9.14 -7.71 9.14
C ASP A 111 9.20 -8.99 8.32
N ARG A 112 8.05 -9.67 8.18
CA ARG A 112 7.90 -10.81 7.27
C ARG A 112 7.55 -10.35 5.86
N SER A 113 7.72 -11.27 4.94
CA SER A 113 7.45 -11.05 3.52
C SER A 113 5.99 -10.65 3.26
N TRP A 114 5.79 -9.86 2.19
CA TRP A 114 4.49 -9.37 1.75
C TRP A 114 3.60 -10.44 1.12
N ASP A 115 4.11 -11.66 0.89
CA ASP A 115 3.30 -12.81 0.48
C ASP A 115 2.27 -13.23 1.54
N HIS A 116 2.44 -12.78 2.78
CA HIS A 116 1.47 -12.94 3.85
C HIS A 116 0.47 -11.77 3.92
N TYR A 117 -0.40 -11.67 2.92
CA TYR A 117 -1.45 -10.65 2.89
C TYR A 117 -2.41 -10.76 4.07
N PHE A 118 -2.69 -9.63 4.72
CA PHE A 118 -3.94 -9.45 5.42
C PHE A 118 -5.06 -9.19 4.40
N THR A 119 -6.11 -9.99 4.43
CA THR A 119 -7.25 -9.89 3.52
C THR A 119 -8.45 -9.33 4.27
N ILE A 120 -8.97 -8.18 3.83
CA ILE A 120 -10.27 -7.69 4.32
C ILE A 120 -11.35 -8.36 3.48
N ASP A 121 -11.97 -9.39 4.05
CA ASP A 121 -13.00 -10.21 3.41
C ASP A 121 -14.20 -10.35 4.36
N GLU A 122 -14.84 -9.22 4.67
CA GLU A 122 -16.04 -9.24 5.51
C GLU A 122 -17.22 -9.83 4.72
N PRO A 123 -17.92 -10.85 5.26
CA PRO A 123 -18.93 -11.57 4.50
C PRO A 123 -20.07 -10.68 4.00
N GLY A 124 -20.25 -10.66 2.68
CA GLY A 124 -21.34 -9.92 2.03
C GLY A 124 -21.02 -8.45 1.75
N GLU A 125 -19.88 -7.95 2.23
CA GLU A 125 -19.45 -6.58 1.99
C GLU A 125 -18.65 -6.45 0.69
N ARG A 126 -18.92 -5.35 -0.02
CA ARG A 126 -18.21 -4.99 -1.27
C ARG A 126 -17.56 -3.62 -1.20
N SER A 127 -17.86 -2.86 -0.16
CA SER A 127 -17.36 -1.50 0.03
C SER A 127 -16.97 -1.35 1.49
N GLU A 128 -15.67 -1.20 1.72
CA GLU A 128 -15.10 -1.09 3.05
C GLU A 128 -14.65 0.35 3.32
N TYR A 129 -14.74 0.77 4.57
CA TYR A 129 -14.37 2.12 4.99
C TYR A 129 -13.60 2.11 6.31
N PHE A 130 -12.47 2.80 6.33
CA PHE A 130 -11.67 3.02 7.53
C PHE A 130 -11.23 4.48 7.64
N ASP A 131 -11.36 5.05 8.83
CA ASP A 131 -10.80 6.37 9.13
C ASP A 131 -9.28 6.32 9.19
N GLU A 132 -8.73 5.25 9.78
CA GLU A 132 -7.29 5.03 9.88
C GLU A 132 -6.94 3.58 9.57
N ILE A 133 -5.96 3.38 8.69
CA ILE A 133 -5.26 2.10 8.58
C ILE A 133 -3.79 2.32 8.93
N HIS A 134 -3.25 1.45 9.78
CA HIS A 134 -1.85 1.42 10.20
C HIS A 134 -1.22 0.12 9.70
N LEU A 135 -0.27 0.22 8.76
CA LEU A 135 0.49 -0.90 8.24
C LEU A 135 1.96 -0.77 8.65
N THR A 136 2.41 -1.61 9.57
CA THR A 136 3.78 -1.58 10.11
C THR A 136 4.51 -2.89 9.91
N SER A 137 5.83 -2.84 9.98
CA SER A 137 6.73 -4.00 9.97
C SER A 137 6.41 -4.98 8.84
N SER A 138 6.43 -4.45 7.61
CA SER A 138 6.17 -5.15 6.35
C SER A 138 4.77 -5.78 6.24
N ALA A 139 3.75 -5.19 6.86
CA ALA A 139 2.37 -5.59 6.66
C ALA A 139 1.90 -5.33 5.22
N SER A 140 1.36 -6.36 4.56
CA SER A 140 0.70 -6.24 3.26
C SER A 140 -0.82 -6.35 3.40
N LEU A 141 -1.56 -5.52 2.67
CA LEU A 141 -3.02 -5.42 2.70
C LEU A 141 -3.62 -5.54 1.30
N HIS A 142 -4.69 -6.33 1.16
CA HIS A 142 -5.52 -6.37 -0.04
C HIS A 142 -6.99 -6.72 0.25
N LEU A 143 -7.85 -6.56 -0.75
CA LEU A 143 -9.18 -7.17 -0.83
C LEU A 143 -9.10 -8.48 -1.62
N PRO A 144 -10.04 -9.42 -1.44
CA PRO A 144 -10.05 -10.70 -2.16
C PRO A 144 -9.90 -10.54 -3.68
N ASN A 145 -8.91 -11.24 -4.23
CA ASN A 145 -8.67 -11.30 -5.68
C ASN A 145 -9.46 -12.44 -6.33
N ASP A 146 -10.79 -12.34 -6.32
CA ASP A 146 -11.73 -13.32 -6.87
C ASP A 146 -12.48 -12.81 -8.13
N GLY A 147 -12.04 -11.65 -8.65
CA GLY A 147 -12.65 -10.97 -9.80
C GLY A 147 -13.93 -10.19 -9.48
N VAL A 148 -14.45 -10.24 -8.26
CA VAL A 148 -15.63 -9.48 -7.84
C VAL A 148 -15.24 -8.01 -7.61
N PRO A 149 -15.98 -7.05 -8.18
CA PRO A 149 -15.71 -5.64 -7.93
C PRO A 149 -15.88 -5.27 -6.46
N ARG A 150 -14.85 -4.68 -5.88
CA ARG A 150 -14.85 -4.19 -4.49
C ARG A 150 -14.19 -2.83 -4.37
N GLN A 151 -14.57 -2.12 -3.31
CA GLN A 151 -14.07 -0.80 -3.00
C GLN A 151 -13.50 -0.74 -1.58
N LEU A 152 -12.44 0.02 -1.40
CA LEU A 152 -11.87 0.33 -0.08
C LEU A 152 -11.61 1.84 0.02
N THR A 153 -12.16 2.48 1.03
CA THR A 153 -11.89 3.89 1.34
C THR A 153 -11.08 4.00 2.62
N ILE A 154 -9.93 4.68 2.53
CA ILE A 154 -9.00 4.93 3.63
C ILE A 154 -8.85 6.45 3.77
N ASN A 155 -9.38 7.03 4.85
CA ASN A 155 -9.24 8.47 5.06
C ASN A 155 -7.81 8.87 5.40
N LYS A 156 -7.15 8.09 6.28
CA LYS A 156 -5.76 8.32 6.69
C LYS A 156 -5.01 7.01 6.71
N LEU A 157 -3.83 7.05 6.12
CA LEU A 157 -2.92 5.92 6.05
C LEU A 157 -1.68 6.22 6.89
N TYR A 158 -1.33 5.29 7.76
CA TYR A 158 -0.14 5.33 8.61
C TYR A 158 0.72 4.10 8.38
N GLY A 159 2.02 4.24 8.61
CA GLY A 159 2.98 3.17 8.47
C GLY A 159 4.40 3.64 8.71
N ASP A 160 5.34 2.72 8.61
CA ASP A 160 6.78 2.91 8.85
C ASP A 160 7.60 2.85 7.54
N LYS A 161 6.93 3.02 6.38
CA LYS A 161 7.44 2.91 5.00
C LYS A 161 7.61 1.47 4.49
N THR A 162 7.44 0.46 5.34
CA THR A 162 7.67 -0.94 4.96
C THR A 162 6.41 -1.68 4.53
N GLY A 163 5.21 -1.20 4.87
CA GLY A 163 3.95 -1.84 4.47
C GLY A 163 3.70 -1.84 2.96
N LEU A 164 2.73 -2.63 2.50
CA LEU A 164 2.30 -2.69 1.10
C LEU A 164 0.76 -2.65 0.99
N ILE A 165 0.23 -1.86 0.08
CA ILE A 165 -1.16 -1.93 -0.36
C ILE A 165 -1.20 -2.47 -1.79
N THR A 166 -1.94 -3.56 -1.99
CA THR A 166 -2.22 -4.11 -3.33
C THR A 166 -3.67 -3.85 -3.71
N VAL A 167 -3.87 -3.34 -4.93
CA VAL A 167 -5.17 -3.17 -5.56
C VAL A 167 -5.25 -4.09 -6.77
N HIS A 168 -6.13 -5.08 -6.71
CA HIS A 168 -6.30 -6.04 -7.80
C HIS A 168 -7.19 -5.50 -8.92
N GLY A 169 -7.23 -6.22 -10.03
CA GLY A 169 -8.13 -5.89 -11.14
C GLY A 169 -9.59 -5.85 -10.69
N ASN A 170 -10.38 -4.95 -11.30
CA ASN A 170 -11.78 -4.67 -10.96
C ASN A 170 -12.01 -4.10 -9.55
N GLN A 171 -10.96 -3.73 -8.82
CA GLN A 171 -11.07 -3.08 -7.51
C GLN A 171 -10.77 -1.58 -7.60
N GLN A 172 -11.37 -0.83 -6.69
CA GLN A 172 -11.19 0.62 -6.58
C GLN A 172 -10.84 1.02 -5.16
N TYR A 173 -9.66 1.63 -4.96
CA TYR A 173 -9.27 2.15 -3.64
C TYR A 173 -9.26 3.67 -3.65
N THR A 174 -9.76 4.29 -2.58
CA THR A 174 -9.76 5.74 -2.37
C THR A 174 -8.95 6.05 -1.12
N ILE A 175 -7.84 6.81 -1.26
CA ILE A 175 -6.88 7.02 -0.17
C ILE A 175 -6.52 8.50 -0.06
N ASP A 176 -6.87 9.11 1.07
CA ASP A 176 -6.63 10.55 1.37
C ASP A 176 -7.09 11.48 0.22
N HIS A 177 -8.14 11.04 -0.47
CA HIS A 177 -8.72 11.74 -1.61
C HIS A 177 -10.00 12.44 -1.17
N ARG A 178 -10.09 13.73 -1.49
CA ARG A 178 -11.30 14.54 -1.31
C ARG A 178 -11.48 15.36 -2.57
N GLU A 179 -12.61 15.18 -3.23
CA GLU A 179 -12.93 15.96 -4.41
C GLU A 179 -12.97 17.45 -4.09
N ASN A 180 -12.61 18.28 -5.07
CA ASN A 180 -12.63 19.73 -4.97
C ASN A 180 -11.78 20.30 -3.81
N SER A 181 -10.84 19.53 -3.28
CA SER A 181 -9.91 19.94 -2.23
C SER A 181 -8.48 19.54 -2.59
N LYS A 182 -7.52 20.42 -2.29
CA LYS A 182 -6.11 20.04 -2.34
C LYS A 182 -5.79 19.14 -1.15
N THR A 183 -5.46 17.88 -1.41
CA THR A 183 -5.00 16.92 -0.41
C THR A 183 -3.59 16.43 -0.75
N THR A 184 -2.88 15.94 0.27
CA THR A 184 -1.51 15.44 0.10
C THR A 184 -1.34 14.14 0.83
N LEU A 185 -1.04 13.08 0.08
CA LEU A 185 -0.66 11.78 0.62
C LEU A 185 0.86 11.66 0.61
N LYS A 186 1.49 11.74 1.78
CA LYS A 186 2.87 11.29 2.00
C LYS A 186 2.86 9.81 2.31
N ALA A 187 2.88 8.98 1.27
CA ALA A 187 2.53 7.57 1.36
C ALA A 187 3.47 6.78 2.28
N PRO A 188 3.05 6.42 3.51
CA PRO A 188 3.92 5.80 4.50
C PRO A 188 4.04 4.28 4.27
N VAL A 189 3.69 3.81 3.09
CA VAL A 189 3.68 2.42 2.64
C VAL A 189 3.99 2.38 1.13
N ASN A 190 4.20 1.17 0.62
CA ASN A 190 4.41 0.88 -0.79
C ASN A 190 3.09 0.54 -1.47
N PHE A 191 3.05 0.66 -2.79
CA PHE A 191 1.83 0.42 -3.57
C PHE A 191 2.07 -0.59 -4.69
N LYS A 192 1.07 -1.42 -4.94
CA LYS A 192 0.98 -2.26 -6.13
C LYS A 192 -0.41 -2.10 -6.73
N LEU A 193 -0.48 -1.51 -7.91
CA LEU A 193 -1.70 -1.43 -8.71
C LEU A 193 -1.61 -2.46 -9.82
N GLU A 194 -2.51 -3.43 -9.83
CA GLU A 194 -2.57 -4.43 -10.89
C GLU A 194 -3.36 -3.92 -12.10
N LYS A 195 -3.27 -4.65 -13.21
CA LYS A 195 -4.05 -4.34 -14.42
C LYS A 195 -5.54 -4.26 -14.11
N ASN A 196 -6.23 -3.28 -14.69
CA ASN A 196 -7.65 -2.99 -14.48
C ASN A 196 -8.02 -2.59 -13.04
N SER A 197 -7.05 -2.25 -12.18
CA SER A 197 -7.31 -1.61 -10.89
C SER A 197 -7.46 -0.09 -11.05
N THR A 198 -8.16 0.55 -10.11
CA THR A 198 -8.26 2.02 -10.06
C THR A 198 -7.94 2.53 -8.65
N ALA A 199 -7.09 3.54 -8.55
CA ALA A 199 -6.75 4.18 -7.28
C ALA A 199 -7.04 5.68 -7.34
N PHE A 200 -7.94 6.15 -6.49
CA PHE A 200 -8.23 7.55 -6.24
C PHE A 200 -7.31 8.02 -5.12
N ILE A 201 -6.31 8.82 -5.46
CA ILE A 201 -5.28 9.27 -4.52
C ILE A 201 -5.36 10.79 -4.39
N ALA A 202 -4.84 11.29 -3.28
CA ALA A 202 -4.67 12.72 -3.01
C ALA A 202 -4.09 13.51 -4.20
N THR A 203 -4.43 14.79 -4.31
CA THR A 203 -3.97 15.66 -5.41
C THR A 203 -2.45 15.78 -5.52
N THR A 204 -1.75 15.65 -4.40
CA THR A 204 -0.30 15.48 -4.33
C THR A 204 0.00 14.11 -3.74
N PHE A 205 0.75 13.30 -4.48
CA PHE A 205 1.16 11.97 -4.08
C PHE A 205 2.69 11.92 -3.95
N ASP A 206 3.18 11.90 -2.71
CA ASP A 206 4.60 11.77 -2.40
C ASP A 206 4.90 10.29 -2.08
N ILE A 207 5.64 9.60 -2.95
CA ILE A 207 6.04 8.19 -2.79
C ILE A 207 7.26 8.13 -1.88
N ILE A 208 7.07 7.71 -0.62
CA ILE A 208 8.14 7.64 0.39
C ILE A 208 8.39 6.24 0.96
N GLY A 209 7.59 5.24 0.57
CA GLY A 209 7.75 3.83 0.92
C GLY A 209 9.15 3.30 0.59
N SER A 210 9.67 2.36 1.38
CA SER A 210 11.03 1.82 1.28
C SER A 210 11.15 0.48 0.55
N GLY A 211 10.05 0.03 -0.04
CA GLY A 211 9.97 -1.15 -0.87
C GLY A 211 10.82 -1.04 -2.13
N VAL A 212 11.12 -2.20 -2.72
CA VAL A 212 11.78 -2.31 -4.02
C VAL A 212 10.94 -3.23 -4.91
N PRO A 213 10.07 -2.67 -5.80
CA PRO A 213 9.79 -1.25 -5.97
C PRO A 213 8.94 -0.67 -4.83
N ALA A 214 9.02 0.65 -4.64
CA ALA A 214 8.14 1.39 -3.73
C ALA A 214 6.75 1.60 -4.33
N PHE A 215 6.66 1.61 -5.66
CA PHE A 215 5.42 1.61 -6.40
C PHE A 215 5.53 0.72 -7.65
N ASP A 216 4.79 -0.39 -7.68
CA ASP A 216 4.54 -1.19 -8.88
C ASP A 216 3.21 -0.76 -9.50
N TRP A 217 3.27 -0.04 -10.62
CA TRP A 217 2.14 0.66 -11.22
C TRP A 217 1.71 0.00 -12.52
N ASN A 218 0.57 -0.70 -12.52
CA ASN A 218 -0.09 -1.27 -13.71
C ASN A 218 -1.59 -0.91 -13.81
N GLY A 219 -2.10 -0.05 -12.93
CA GLY A 219 -3.51 0.36 -12.89
C GLY A 219 -3.72 1.83 -13.25
N ARG A 220 -4.95 2.30 -13.09
CA ARG A 220 -5.32 3.70 -13.28
C ARG A 220 -5.14 4.51 -12.01
N LEU A 221 -4.42 5.63 -12.10
CA LEU A 221 -4.26 6.59 -11.01
C LEU A 221 -5.16 7.81 -11.27
N VAL A 222 -6.08 8.11 -10.35
CA VAL A 222 -7.09 9.16 -10.50
C VAL A 222 -6.86 10.28 -9.50
N GLY A 223 -6.91 11.53 -9.98
CA GLY A 223 -6.88 12.74 -9.15
C GLY A 223 -5.49 13.26 -8.80
N VAL A 224 -4.43 12.49 -9.07
CA VAL A 224 -3.04 12.91 -8.80
C VAL A 224 -2.59 13.93 -9.84
N GLN A 225 -2.35 15.16 -9.38
CA GLN A 225 -1.83 16.25 -10.21
C GLN A 225 -0.33 16.46 -9.99
N ASN A 226 0.16 16.20 -8.77
CA ASN A 226 1.57 16.34 -8.42
C ASN A 226 2.08 14.98 -7.95
N LEU A 227 2.96 14.36 -8.72
CA LEU A 227 3.60 13.10 -8.35
C LEU A 227 5.06 13.38 -7.99
N ARG A 228 5.45 13.03 -6.76
CA ARG A 228 6.83 13.21 -6.29
C ARG A 228 7.37 11.89 -5.78
N ILE A 229 8.55 11.53 -6.26
CA ILE A 229 9.24 10.30 -5.86
C ILE A 229 10.37 10.69 -4.93
N ALA A 230 10.36 10.21 -3.68
CA ALA A 230 11.42 10.53 -2.74
C ALA A 230 12.77 9.95 -3.17
N PRO A 231 13.90 10.49 -2.65
CA PRO A 231 15.22 10.03 -3.04
C PRO A 231 15.42 8.51 -2.84
N GLY A 232 16.11 7.89 -3.79
CA GLY A 232 16.50 6.47 -3.75
C GLY A 232 15.34 5.48 -3.86
N ARG A 233 14.15 5.91 -4.30
CA ARG A 233 13.01 5.00 -4.52
C ARG A 233 13.00 4.44 -5.93
N GLU A 234 12.53 3.20 -6.02
CA GLU A 234 12.28 2.53 -7.29
C GLU A 234 10.77 2.54 -7.60
N VAL A 235 10.43 2.93 -8.82
CA VAL A 235 9.06 2.88 -9.35
C VAL A 235 9.08 2.10 -10.65
N LEU A 236 8.25 1.07 -10.70
CA LEU A 236 8.08 0.21 -11.87
C LEU A 236 6.75 0.53 -12.54
N ILE A 237 6.78 0.97 -13.79
CA ILE A 237 5.57 1.35 -14.53
C ILE A 237 5.34 0.33 -15.64
N ARG A 238 4.15 -0.27 -15.66
CA ARG A 238 3.77 -1.39 -16.51
C ARG A 238 2.75 -0.99 -17.57
N GLU A 239 2.45 -1.93 -18.46
CA GLU A 239 1.76 -1.72 -19.74
C GLU A 239 0.35 -1.11 -19.63
N SER A 240 -0.33 -1.27 -18.50
CA SER A 240 -1.70 -0.79 -18.28
C SER A 240 -1.77 0.48 -17.43
N ALA A 241 -0.62 1.04 -17.01
CA ALA A 241 -0.56 2.25 -16.20
C ALA A 241 -0.99 3.50 -17.00
N HIS A 242 -1.83 4.34 -16.40
CA HIS A 242 -2.29 5.62 -16.96
C HIS A 242 -2.92 6.51 -15.88
N THR A 243 -3.13 7.78 -16.23
CA THR A 243 -3.78 8.77 -15.35
C THR A 243 -5.20 9.13 -15.77
N ALA A 244 -5.97 9.66 -14.83
CA ALA A 244 -7.27 10.28 -15.09
C ALA A 244 -7.53 11.41 -14.08
N LEU A 245 -8.45 12.31 -14.41
CA LEU A 245 -8.90 13.37 -13.52
C LEU A 245 -10.43 13.40 -13.48
N ILE A 246 -10.97 13.57 -12.27
CA ILE A 246 -12.38 13.84 -12.03
C ILE A 246 -12.53 15.28 -11.55
N VAL A 247 -13.54 15.96 -12.08
CA VAL A 247 -14.01 17.27 -11.65
C VAL A 247 -15.53 17.20 -11.60
N ASP A 248 -16.13 17.56 -10.46
CA ASP A 248 -17.57 17.55 -10.24
C ASP A 248 -18.23 16.21 -10.65
N ASP A 249 -17.78 15.11 -10.03
CA ASP A 249 -18.26 13.72 -10.26
C ASP A 249 -18.10 13.18 -11.69
N ASN A 250 -17.45 13.93 -12.59
CA ASN A 250 -17.28 13.54 -13.99
C ASN A 250 -15.81 13.46 -14.38
N TYR A 251 -15.47 12.47 -15.20
CA TYR A 251 -14.14 12.40 -15.81
C TYR A 251 -13.95 13.59 -16.74
N GLU A 252 -13.02 14.47 -16.38
CA GLU A 252 -12.52 15.50 -17.30
C GLU A 252 -11.69 14.82 -18.40
N TYR A 253 -10.87 13.84 -18.01
CA TYR A 253 -10.17 12.97 -18.94
C TYR A 253 -9.86 11.61 -18.32
N ILE A 254 -9.68 10.61 -19.18
CA ILE A 254 -9.02 9.35 -18.89
C ILE A 254 -7.96 9.19 -19.98
N ASP A 255 -6.69 9.19 -19.60
CA ASP A 255 -5.61 8.95 -20.55
C ASP A 255 -5.58 7.46 -20.96
N VAL A 256 -5.08 7.15 -22.15
CA VAL A 256 -4.91 5.76 -22.57
C VAL A 256 -3.69 5.14 -21.86
N PRO A 257 -3.63 3.80 -21.67
CA PRO A 257 -2.45 3.13 -21.14
C PRO A 257 -1.13 3.58 -21.80
N GLY A 258 -0.13 3.93 -20.98
CA GLY A 258 1.15 4.50 -21.42
C GLY A 258 1.18 6.03 -21.53
N GLU A 259 0.04 6.71 -21.38
CA GLU A 259 -0.04 8.16 -21.27
C GLU A 259 -0.25 8.61 -19.83
N PHE A 260 0.51 9.65 -19.43
CA PHE A 260 0.40 10.24 -18.10
C PHE A 260 0.37 11.75 -18.15
N ARG A 261 -0.44 12.35 -17.29
CA ARG A 261 -0.61 13.78 -17.16
C ARG A 261 -0.41 14.24 -15.74
N PHE A 262 0.49 15.21 -15.55
CA PHE A 262 0.75 15.83 -14.25
C PHE A 262 0.93 17.34 -14.40
N VAL A 263 0.58 18.09 -13.36
CA VAL A 263 1.01 19.48 -13.21
C VAL A 263 2.49 19.51 -12.86
N HIS A 264 2.92 18.66 -11.92
CA HIS A 264 4.31 18.53 -11.52
C HIS A 264 4.69 17.06 -11.37
N LEU A 265 5.80 16.67 -12.01
CA LEU A 265 6.41 15.36 -11.88
C LEU A 265 7.84 15.53 -11.37
N GLU A 266 8.12 15.02 -10.18
CA GLU A 266 9.42 15.14 -9.52
C GLU A 266 10.05 13.78 -9.27
N PHE A 267 11.28 13.60 -9.74
CA PHE A 267 12.13 12.46 -9.44
C PHE A 267 13.22 12.91 -8.47
N GLY A 268 13.11 12.49 -7.20
CA GLY A 268 14.09 12.74 -6.17
C GLY A 268 15.48 12.16 -6.50
N ALA A 269 16.50 12.58 -5.75
CA ALA A 269 17.87 12.17 -6.06
C ALA A 269 18.01 10.63 -6.03
N LEU A 270 18.76 10.07 -6.98
CA LEU A 270 19.01 8.63 -7.07
C LEU A 270 17.77 7.74 -7.23
N THR A 271 16.61 8.28 -7.61
CA THR A 271 15.45 7.44 -7.93
C THR A 271 15.70 6.62 -9.19
N ASN A 272 15.06 5.45 -9.27
CA ASN A 272 15.02 4.65 -10.49
C ASN A 272 13.57 4.46 -10.92
N VAL A 273 13.18 5.09 -12.03
CA VAL A 273 11.86 4.94 -12.64
C VAL A 273 12.01 4.13 -13.91
N ALA A 274 11.38 2.97 -13.98
CA ALA A 274 11.57 2.03 -15.07
C ALA A 274 10.24 1.65 -15.74
N PHE A 275 10.23 1.75 -17.06
CA PHE A 275 9.29 1.12 -17.96
C PHE A 275 10.02 -0.09 -18.58
N PRO A 276 9.66 -1.33 -18.22
CA PRO A 276 10.29 -2.51 -18.81
C PRO A 276 10.09 -2.56 -20.32
N PRO A 277 11.08 -3.05 -21.09
CA PRO A 277 10.89 -3.30 -22.52
C PRO A 277 9.63 -4.15 -22.80
N PRO A 278 8.86 -3.86 -23.86
CA PRO A 278 9.10 -2.87 -24.91
C PRO A 278 8.39 -1.52 -24.64
N LEU A 279 8.14 -1.16 -23.38
CA LEU A 279 7.31 -0.01 -23.05
C LEU A 279 8.06 1.31 -23.23
N GLY A 280 7.44 2.23 -23.96
CA GLY A 280 7.80 3.65 -23.97
C GLY A 280 6.85 4.47 -23.12
N VAL A 281 7.14 5.76 -23.00
CA VAL A 281 6.37 6.68 -22.17
C VAL A 281 5.93 7.92 -22.93
N ARG A 282 4.68 8.33 -22.72
CA ARG A 282 4.18 9.64 -23.12
C ARG A 282 3.78 10.46 -21.89
N PHE A 283 4.56 11.51 -21.59
CA PHE A 283 4.28 12.44 -20.49
C PHE A 283 3.75 13.76 -21.00
N LYS A 284 2.65 14.23 -20.41
CA LYS A 284 2.10 15.59 -20.57
C LYS A 284 2.23 16.29 -19.22
N VAL A 285 3.29 17.05 -19.04
CA VAL A 285 3.71 17.57 -17.73
C VAL A 285 3.81 19.08 -17.76
N GLY A 286 3.36 19.76 -16.70
CA GLY A 286 3.60 21.21 -16.57
C GLY A 286 5.08 21.47 -16.30
N PHE A 287 5.57 20.88 -15.22
CA PHE A 287 6.96 20.92 -14.81
C PHE A 287 7.50 19.51 -14.54
N LEU A 288 8.61 19.15 -15.20
CA LEU A 288 9.37 17.94 -14.96
C LEU A 288 10.69 18.28 -14.27
N ASP A 289 10.85 17.79 -13.04
CA ASP A 289 12.03 18.03 -12.21
C ASP A 289 12.75 16.71 -11.93
N MET A 290 13.98 16.58 -12.41
CA MET A 290 14.82 15.41 -12.18
C MET A 290 16.06 15.80 -11.39
N LYS A 291 16.10 15.32 -10.15
CA LYS A 291 17.19 15.56 -9.20
C LYS A 291 18.43 14.75 -9.53
N TRP A 292 19.52 15.12 -8.87
CA TRP A 292 20.84 14.54 -9.05
C TRP A 292 20.82 12.99 -9.06
N GLY A 293 21.39 12.42 -10.12
CA GLY A 293 21.55 10.97 -10.27
C GLY A 293 20.24 10.17 -10.41
N SER A 294 19.09 10.83 -10.57
CA SER A 294 17.82 10.15 -10.89
C SER A 294 17.87 9.51 -12.27
N GLN A 295 17.20 8.37 -12.44
CA GLN A 295 17.18 7.60 -13.67
C GLN A 295 15.75 7.34 -14.12
N LEU A 296 15.52 7.53 -15.42
CA LEU A 296 14.29 7.17 -16.10
C LEU A 296 14.65 6.25 -17.27
N THR A 297 14.11 5.03 -17.29
CA THR A 297 14.36 4.03 -18.34
C THR A 297 13.07 3.67 -19.07
N ALA A 298 13.08 3.70 -20.40
CA ALA A 298 11.98 3.30 -21.28
C ALA A 298 12.51 3.03 -22.70
N GLU A 299 11.76 2.32 -23.56
CA GLU A 299 12.16 2.12 -24.97
C GLU A 299 12.13 3.42 -25.79
N TYR A 300 11.21 4.33 -25.48
CA TYR A 300 11.12 5.64 -26.11
C TYR A 300 10.50 6.65 -25.15
N PHE A 301 10.76 7.93 -25.38
CA PHE A 301 10.28 9.06 -24.60
C PHE A 301 9.55 10.07 -25.49
N GLU A 302 8.27 10.32 -25.21
CA GLU A 302 7.50 11.43 -25.77
C GLU A 302 7.05 12.36 -24.63
N ILE A 303 7.83 13.40 -24.36
CA ILE A 303 7.61 14.30 -23.23
C ILE A 303 7.19 15.67 -23.75
N TYR A 304 5.97 16.07 -23.39
CA TYR A 304 5.39 17.38 -23.61
C TYR A 304 5.49 18.15 -22.30
N SER A 305 6.41 19.11 -22.20
CA SER A 305 6.65 19.86 -20.95
C SER A 305 6.70 21.37 -21.16
N SER A 306 6.11 22.13 -20.24
CA SER A 306 6.31 23.59 -20.24
C SER A 306 7.69 23.95 -19.68
N ASP A 307 8.08 23.30 -18.59
CA ASP A 307 9.36 23.50 -17.92
C ASP A 307 10.07 22.16 -17.68
N LEU A 308 11.38 22.12 -17.89
CA LEU A 308 12.21 20.94 -17.66
C LEU A 308 13.45 21.34 -16.85
N HIS A 309 13.63 20.74 -15.68
CA HIS A 309 14.81 20.91 -14.85
C HIS A 309 15.54 19.58 -14.67
N LEU A 310 16.81 19.53 -15.11
CA LEU A 310 17.67 18.36 -14.98
C LEU A 310 18.90 18.76 -14.16
N GLU A 311 19.07 18.11 -13.01
CA GLU A 311 20.27 18.24 -12.19
C GLU A 311 21.41 17.34 -12.72
N PRO A 312 22.68 17.56 -12.31
CA PRO A 312 23.80 16.78 -12.83
C PRO A 312 23.60 15.26 -12.68
N ILE A 313 23.97 14.52 -13.72
CA ILE A 313 23.95 13.05 -13.75
C ILE A 313 22.51 12.46 -13.72
N ALA A 314 21.47 13.28 -13.81
CA ALA A 314 20.13 12.79 -14.17
C ALA A 314 20.19 12.10 -15.55
N LEU A 315 19.62 10.90 -15.66
CA LEU A 315 19.79 10.02 -16.82
C LEU A 315 18.44 9.59 -17.40
N TRP A 316 18.30 9.76 -18.72
CA TRP A 316 17.29 9.06 -19.51
C TRP A 316 17.97 7.94 -20.30
N LYS A 317 17.47 6.72 -20.13
CA LYS A 317 18.06 5.54 -20.75
C LYS A 317 17.05 4.87 -21.69
N CYS A 318 17.41 4.81 -22.97
CA CYS A 318 16.76 3.96 -23.98
C CYS A 318 17.64 2.72 -24.18
N PRO A 319 17.26 1.53 -23.67
CA PRO A 319 18.10 0.33 -23.80
C PRO A 319 18.05 -0.30 -25.20
N GLY A 320 17.10 0.09 -26.07
CA GLY A 320 17.13 -0.17 -27.52
C GLY A 320 17.09 -1.64 -27.92
N GLU A 321 16.41 -2.49 -27.15
CA GLU A 321 16.46 -3.94 -27.42
C GLU A 321 15.50 -4.41 -28.52
N ASP A 322 14.38 -3.73 -28.83
CA ASP A 322 13.53 -4.10 -29.99
C ASP A 322 12.34 -3.12 -30.23
N SER A 323 12.58 -1.92 -30.79
CA SER A 323 11.47 -1.00 -31.09
C SER A 323 11.27 -0.76 -32.59
N GLN A 324 10.06 -1.05 -33.10
CA GLN A 324 9.64 -0.65 -34.46
C GLN A 324 9.62 0.89 -34.66
N MET A 325 9.75 1.66 -33.58
CA MET A 325 9.76 3.12 -33.56
C MET A 325 11.17 3.73 -33.52
N GLY A 326 12.22 2.92 -33.33
CA GLY A 326 13.59 3.39 -33.08
C GLY A 326 13.72 4.08 -31.71
N ASP A 327 14.94 4.09 -31.17
CA ASP A 327 15.25 4.84 -29.95
C ASP A 327 14.95 6.33 -30.17
N LEU A 328 13.82 6.78 -29.60
CA LEU A 328 13.26 8.09 -29.90
C LEU A 328 13.06 8.86 -28.60
N VAL A 329 13.77 9.97 -28.47
CA VAL A 329 13.52 10.99 -27.45
C VAL A 329 12.94 12.21 -28.15
N ARG A 330 11.67 12.54 -27.89
CA ARG A 330 11.01 13.77 -28.34
C ARG A 330 10.67 14.63 -27.15
N LEU A 331 11.20 15.84 -27.17
CA LEU A 331 10.85 16.93 -26.26
C LEU A 331 10.10 17.98 -27.05
N LEU A 332 8.86 18.23 -26.65
CA LEU A 332 7.92 19.14 -27.31
C LEU A 332 7.35 20.16 -26.31
#